data_AF-A0A1Y3A239-F1
#
_entry.id   AF-A0A1Y3A239-F1
#
_cell.length_a   1.000
_cell.length_b   1.000
_cell.length_c   1.000
_cell.angle_alpha   90.00
_cell.angle_beta   90.00
_cell.angle_gamma   90.00
#
_symmetry.space_group_name_H-M   'P 1'
#
loop_
_entity.id
_entity.type
_entity.pdbx_description
1 polymer ?
#
loop_
_entity_poly.entity_id
_entity_poly.type
_entity_poly.pdbx_seq_one_letter_code
_entity_poly.pdbx_strand_id
1 'polypeptide(L)' 'MGNVGKFWDNLSWDDLSADEKKLWGALGWNSKLWVNGTAPASQNTEWNDLSEEERAAARFLGYNKKSWNQE' A
#
# COMPACT_ATOMS: atom_id res chain seq x y z
N MET A 1 4.23 7.93 -16.75
CA MET A 1 3.42 7.88 -15.52
C MET A 1 4.15 6.99 -14.54
N GLY A 2 4.66 7.55 -13.44
CA GLY A 2 5.38 6.75 -12.44
C GLY A 2 4.41 5.74 -11.84
N ASN A 3 4.75 4.46 -11.92
CA ASN A 3 3.97 3.43 -11.26
C ASN A 3 4.26 3.58 -9.76
N VAL A 4 3.28 4.07 -8.99
CA VAL A 4 3.41 4.29 -7.54
C VAL A 4 3.86 3.01 -6.83
N GLY A 5 3.42 1.83 -7.30
CA GLY A 5 3.91 0.55 -6.79
C GLY A 5 5.43 0.41 -6.90
N LYS A 6 6.01 0.76 -8.05
CA LYS A 6 7.47 0.73 -8.24
C LYS A 6 8.22 1.71 -7.33
N PHE A 7 7.62 2.81 -6.90
CA PHE A 7 8.27 3.71 -5.96
C PHE A 7 8.42 3.01 -4.61
N TRP A 8 7.36 2.39 -4.12
CA TRP A 8 7.32 1.69 -2.85
C TRP A 8 8.14 0.38 -2.87
N ASP A 9 8.17 -0.34 -4.00
CA ASP A 9 8.98 -1.55 -4.16
C ASP A 9 10.49 -1.30 -4.01
N ASN A 10 10.94 -0.05 -4.21
CA ASN A 10 12.35 0.34 -4.05
C ASN A 10 12.70 0.81 -2.63
N LEU A 11 11.71 0.90 -1.73
CA LEU A 11 11.91 1.34 -0.35
C LEU A 11 11.85 0.15 0.61
N SER A 12 12.73 0.16 1.61
CA SER A 12 12.63 -0.77 2.73
C SER A 12 11.61 -0.25 3.75
N TRP A 13 11.10 -1.15 4.61
CA TRP A 13 10.22 -0.74 5.69
C TRP A 13 10.85 0.32 6.59
N ASP A 14 12.18 0.31 6.75
CA ASP A 14 12.88 1.27 7.60
C ASP A 14 13.02 2.66 6.97
N ASP A 15 12.98 2.74 5.63
CA ASP A 15 12.99 4.02 4.89
C ASP A 15 11.65 4.78 5.03
N LEU A 16 10.57 4.08 5.35
CA LEU A 16 9.25 4.67 5.55
C LEU A 16 9.21 5.51 6.84
N SER A 17 8.63 6.69 6.72
CA SER A 17 8.27 7.54 7.85
C SER A 17 7.21 6.88 8.75
N ALA A 18 7.07 7.40 9.97
CA ALA A 18 6.08 6.88 10.92
C ALA A 18 4.63 6.98 10.37
N ASP A 19 4.35 8.00 9.56
CA ASP A 19 3.02 8.18 8.97
C ASP A 19 2.80 7.23 7.80
N GLU A 20 3.79 7.03 6.92
CA GLU A 20 3.71 6.03 5.85
C GLU A 20 3.54 4.61 6.42
N LYS A 21 4.27 4.27 7.49
CA LYS A 21 4.10 3.00 8.20
C LYS A 21 2.68 2.81 8.74
N LYS A 22 2.03 3.88 9.23
CA LYS A 22 0.63 3.82 9.66
C LYS A 22 -0.32 3.62 8.49
N LEU A 23 -0.10 4.31 7.37
CA LEU A 23 -0.93 4.17 6.17
C LEU A 23 -0.81 2.75 5.59
N TRP A 24 0.41 2.24 5.47
CA TRP A 24 0.66 0.84 5.11
C TRP A 24 0.05 -0.13 6.12
N GLY A 25 0.14 0.19 7.41
CA GLY A 25 -0.54 -0.54 8.48
C GLY A 25 -2.06 -0.61 8.34
N ALA A 26 -2.70 0.47 7.89
CA ALA A 26 -4.14 0.49 7.60
C ALA A 26 -4.51 -0.43 6.43
N LEU A 27 -3.59 -0.62 5.47
CA LEU A 27 -3.69 -1.63 4.43
C LEU A 27 -3.30 -3.04 4.93
N GLY A 28 -3.02 -3.23 6.22
CA GLY A 28 -2.64 -4.52 6.77
C GLY A 28 -1.17 -4.91 6.58
N TRP A 29 -0.34 -4.01 6.03
CA TRP A 29 1.10 -4.23 5.98
C TRP A 29 1.74 -4.07 7.36
N ASN A 30 2.83 -4.79 7.57
CA ASN A 30 3.71 -4.61 8.71
C ASN A 30 5.14 -4.93 8.28
N SER A 31 6.11 -4.62 9.13
CA SER A 31 7.54 -4.84 8.83
C SER A 31 7.84 -6.29 8.42
N LYS A 32 7.20 -7.27 9.05
CA LYS A 32 7.42 -8.70 8.72
C LYS A 32 6.88 -9.04 7.34
N LEU A 33 5.66 -8.62 7.03
CA LEU A 33 5.04 -8.84 5.73
C LEU A 33 5.83 -8.15 4.61
N TRP A 34 6.26 -6.91 4.85
CA TRP A 34 7.06 -6.13 3.91
C TRP A 34 8.40 -6.82 3.61
N VAL A 35 9.16 -7.17 4.66
CA VAL A 35 10.46 -7.83 4.52
C VAL A 35 10.33 -9.22 3.89
N ASN A 36 9.26 -9.96 4.22
CA ASN A 36 9.00 -11.28 3.64
C ASN A 36 8.40 -11.21 2.23
N GLY A 37 8.09 -10.02 1.70
CA GLY A 37 7.39 -9.85 0.42
C GLY A 37 5.99 -10.49 0.40
N THR A 38 5.36 -10.65 1.57
CA THR A 38 4.05 -11.28 1.70
C THR A 38 2.97 -10.21 1.69
N ALA A 39 2.17 -10.17 0.62
CA ALA A 39 1.09 -9.21 0.49
C ALA A 39 -0.05 -9.49 1.50
N PRO A 40 -0.61 -8.45 2.16
CA PRO A 40 -1.79 -8.59 3.00
C PRO A 40 -3.06 -8.83 2.18
N ALA A 41 -4.17 -9.14 2.85
CA ALA A 41 -5.46 -9.39 2.21
C ALA A 41 -5.97 -8.19 1.38
N SER A 42 -5.71 -6.97 1.84
CA SER A 42 -6.09 -5.74 1.13
C SER A 42 -5.49 -5.70 -0.29
N GLN A 43 -4.25 -6.15 -0.49
CA GLN A 43 -3.58 -6.14 -1.80
C GLN A 43 -4.27 -7.03 -2.83
N ASN A 44 -4.99 -8.07 -2.37
CA ASN A 44 -5.77 -8.98 -3.21
C ASN A 44 -7.23 -8.54 -3.35
N THR A 45 -7.58 -7.39 -2.78
CA THR A 45 -8.92 -6.81 -2.78
C THR A 45 -8.96 -5.69 -3.82
N GLU A 46 -9.99 -5.67 -4.66
CA GLU A 46 -10.16 -4.59 -5.63
C GLU A 46 -10.38 -3.25 -4.93
N TRP A 47 -9.98 -2.16 -5.59
CA TRP A 47 -10.15 -0.81 -5.02
C TRP A 47 -11.58 -0.51 -4.55
N ASN A 48 -12.60 -1.06 -5.23
CA ASN A 48 -14.00 -0.80 -4.87
C ASN A 48 -14.43 -1.58 -3.61
N ASP A 49 -13.77 -2.70 -3.33
CA ASP A 49 -14.08 -3.61 -2.23
C ASP A 49 -13.27 -3.31 -0.96
N LEU A 50 -12.22 -2.49 -1.07
CA LEU A 50 -11.48 -1.96 0.07
C LEU A 50 -12.39 -1.14 1.01
N SER A 51 -12.07 -1.16 2.30
CA SER A 51 -12.72 -0.32 3.31
C SER A 51 -12.50 1.17 3.03
N GLU A 52 -13.29 2.03 3.69
CA GLU A 52 -13.06 3.47 3.63
C GLU A 52 -11.67 3.86 4.15
N GLU A 53 -11.19 3.24 5.23
CA GLU A 53 -9.86 3.49 5.77
C GLU A 53 -8.76 3.02 4.81
N GLU A 54 -8.90 1.83 4.22
CA GLU A 54 -7.92 1.28 3.28
C GLU A 54 -7.79 2.17 2.03
N ARG A 55 -8.92 2.59 1.44
CA ARG A 55 -8.90 3.49 0.28
C ARG A 55 -8.33 4.85 0.63
N ALA A 56 -8.65 5.38 1.81
CA ALA A 56 -8.08 6.63 2.26
C ALA A 56 -6.55 6.51 2.40
N ALA A 57 -6.07 5.44 3.04
CA ALA A 57 -4.65 5.18 3.21
C ALA A 57 -3.94 5.03 1.85
N ALA A 58 -4.49 4.23 0.95
CA ALA A 58 -3.97 4.07 -0.41
C ALA A 58 -3.90 5.42 -1.15
N ARG A 59 -4.93 6.27 -1.05
CA ARG A 59 -4.91 7.63 -1.60
C ARG A 59 -3.79 8.50 -1.05
N PHE A 60 -3.57 8.46 0.27
CA PHE A 60 -2.48 9.21 0.90
C PHE A 60 -1.10 8.70 0.46
N LEU A 61 -0.97 7.40 0.19
CA LEU A 61 0.22 6.78 -0.38
C LEU A 61 0.39 7.04 -1.90
N GLY A 62 -0.52 7.82 -2.50
CA GLY A 62 -0.48 8.18 -3.92
C GLY A 62 -1.13 7.16 -4.86
N TYR A 63 -1.76 6.11 -4.32
CA TYR A 63 -2.54 5.18 -5.12
C TYR A 63 -3.89 5.78 -5.49
N ASN A 64 -4.35 5.44 -6.68
CA ASN A 64 -5.71 5.63 -7.13
C ASN A 64 -6.25 4.30 -7.66
N LYS A 65 -7.54 4.26 -7.99
CA LYS A 65 -8.20 3.06 -8.51
C LYS A 65 -7.44 2.40 -9.66
N LYS A 66 -6.90 3.18 -10.61
CA LYS A 66 -6.14 2.65 -11.76
C LYS A 66 -4.82 2.02 -11.33
N SER A 67 -4.04 2.75 -10.52
CA SER A 67 -2.73 2.26 -10.07
C SER A 67 -2.84 1.09 -9.09
N TRP A 68 -3.95 1.00 -8.34
CA TRP A 68 -4.24 -0.09 -7.42
C TRP A 68 -4.66 -1.36 -8.16
N ASN A 69 -5.67 -1.25 -9.04
CA ASN A 69 -6.14 -2.38 -9.83
C ASN A 69 -5.17 -2.76 -10.99
N GLN A 70 -4.08 -2.01 -11.16
CA GLN A 70 -3.14 -2.13 -12.28
C GLN A 70 -3.85 -2.08 -13.66
N GLU A 71 -4.86 -1.20 -13.80
CA GLU A 71 -5.61 -0.93 -15.04
C GLU A 71 -5.01 0.20 -15.90
#